data_AF-J3HW78-F1
#
_entry.id   AF-J3HW78-F1
#
_cell.length_a   1.000
_cell.length_b   1.000
_cell.length_c   1.000
_cell.angle_alpha   90.00
_cell.angle_beta   90.00
_cell.angle_gamma   90.00
#
_symmetry.space_group_name_H-M   'P 1'
#
loop_
_entity.id
_entity.type
_entity.pdbx_description
1 polymer ?
#
loop_
_entity_poly.entity_id
_entity_poly.type
_entity_poly.pdbx_seq_one_letter_code
_entity_poly.pdbx_strand_id
1 'polypeptide(L)'
;MGLLVMMLGLVLFFAAHVFTTKRDARARAIARLGEGTYKILYAAVSLAGLALIIWGFAHYRSTGWIDVWYPPKAMKHITIALMLPAVILVVASYLRGRIYATLKHPMLAGIKLWAAAHLLANGDLGSIILFGSFLGWAVYDRISLKHRTDGGGPP
;
A
#
# COMPACT_ATOMS: atom_id res chain seq x y z
N MET A 1 2.44 -22.53 4.94
CA MET A 1 2.68 -21.58 6.04
C MET A 1 2.97 -20.16 5.56
N GLY A 2 3.76 -19.94 4.50
CA GLY A 2 4.13 -18.60 4.02
C GLY A 2 2.96 -17.65 3.70
N LEU A 3 1.93 -18.16 2.99
CA LEU A 3 0.73 -17.37 2.67
C LEU A 3 0.02 -16.84 3.92
N LEU A 4 -0.15 -17.67 4.95
CA LEU A 4 -0.81 -17.25 6.19
C LEU A 4 -0.02 -16.14 6.87
N VAL A 5 1.30 -16.26 6.93
CA VAL A 5 2.16 -15.24 7.54
C VAL A 5 2.11 -13.94 6.76
N MET A 6 2.12 -14.02 5.43
CA MET A 6 1.95 -12.85 4.58
C MET A 6 0.59 -12.17 4.83
N MET A 7 -0.49 -12.94 4.91
CA MET A 7 -1.83 -12.40 5.21
C MET A 7 -1.88 -11.73 6.59
N LEU A 8 -1.29 -12.33 7.62
CA LEU A 8 -1.18 -11.72 8.95
C LEU A 8 -0.36 -10.43 8.91
N GLY A 9 0.74 -10.40 8.13
CA GLY A 9 1.53 -9.21 7.89
C GLY A 9 0.72 -8.10 7.20
N LEU A 10 -0.09 -8.45 6.19
CA LEU A 10 -1.00 -7.51 5.52
C LEU A 10 -2.04 -6.95 6.48
N VAL A 11 -2.67 -7.81 7.28
CA VAL A 11 -3.64 -7.37 8.31
C VAL A 11 -2.98 -6.42 9.30
N LEU A 12 -1.80 -6.75 9.82
CA LEU A 12 -1.08 -5.91 10.77
C LEU A 12 -0.68 -4.56 10.15
N PHE A 13 -0.11 -4.59 8.95
CA PHE A 13 0.31 -3.40 8.21
C PHE A 13 -0.88 -2.49 7.92
N PHE A 14 -1.96 -3.03 7.35
CA PHE A 14 -3.14 -2.23 7.01
C PHE A 14 -3.94 -1.82 8.24
N ALA A 15 -3.93 -2.57 9.34
CA ALA A 15 -4.57 -2.13 10.58
C ALA A 15 -3.96 -0.81 11.08
N ALA A 16 -2.63 -0.68 11.07
CA ALA A 16 -1.96 0.58 11.41
C ALA A 16 -2.33 1.70 10.44
N HIS A 17 -2.33 1.44 9.13
CA HIS A 17 -2.64 2.46 8.12
C HIS A 17 -4.11 2.89 8.15
N VAL A 18 -5.04 1.95 8.32
CA VAL A 18 -6.48 2.23 8.52
C VAL A 18 -6.70 2.97 9.83
N PHE A 19 -5.92 2.73 10.89
CA PHE A 19 -6.04 3.52 12.11
C PHE A 19 -5.73 5.02 11.86
N THR A 20 -4.79 5.34 10.96
CA THR A 20 -4.48 6.74 10.62
C THR A 20 -5.62 7.49 9.92
N THR A 21 -6.57 6.76 9.31
CA THR A 21 -7.75 7.32 8.67
C THR A 21 -8.80 7.78 9.68
N LYS A 22 -8.80 7.18 10.89
CA LYS A 22 -9.68 7.53 12.00
C LYS A 22 -9.12 8.71 12.79
N ARG A 23 -9.29 9.93 12.25
CA ARG A 23 -8.66 11.16 12.76
C ARG A 23 -8.86 11.41 14.25
N ASP A 24 -10.08 11.26 14.76
CA ASP A 24 -10.35 11.49 16.19
C ASP A 24 -9.69 10.44 17.09
N ALA A 25 -9.70 9.17 16.67
CA ALA A 25 -9.05 8.09 17.41
C ALA A 25 -7.53 8.30 17.43
N ARG A 26 -6.95 8.71 16.29
CA ARG A 26 -5.54 9.08 16.19
C ARG A 26 -5.21 10.28 17.07
N ALA A 27 -6.02 11.34 17.06
CA ALA A 27 -5.82 12.52 17.89
C ALA A 27 -5.85 12.17 19.38
N ARG A 28 -6.80 11.34 19.82
CA ARG A 28 -6.85 10.83 21.20
C ARG A 28 -5.64 9.98 21.55
N ALA A 29 -5.16 9.13 20.64
CA ALA A 29 -3.97 8.33 20.87
C ALA A 29 -2.72 9.21 21.04
N ILE A 30 -2.56 10.21 20.17
CA ILE A 30 -1.46 11.18 20.25
C ILE A 30 -1.53 12.00 21.54
N ALA A 31 -2.72 12.47 21.93
CA ALA A 31 -2.91 13.22 23.17
C ALA A 31 -2.54 12.40 24.42
N ARG A 32 -2.73 11.08 24.40
CA ARG A 32 -2.38 10.17 25.50
C ARG A 32 -0.92 9.74 25.52
N LEU A 33 -0.35 9.45 24.35
CA LEU A 33 0.98 8.84 24.22
C LEU A 33 2.10 9.86 23.97
N GLY A 34 1.75 11.06 23.53
CA GLY A 34 2.67 12.00 22.89
C GLY A 34 2.94 11.66 21.43
N GLU A 35 3.23 12.69 20.63
CA GLU A 35 3.42 12.54 19.18
C GLU A 35 4.60 11.64 18.81
N GLY A 36 5.74 11.77 19.50
CA GLY A 36 6.94 10.98 19.25
C GLY A 36 6.71 9.48 19.50
N THR A 37 6.17 9.14 20.67
CA THR A 37 5.83 7.76 21.03
C THR A 37 4.84 7.14 20.05
N TYR A 38 3.79 7.89 19.67
CA TYR A 38 2.83 7.43 18.67
C TYR A 38 3.51 7.11 17.32
N LYS A 39 4.40 7.99 16.83
CA LYS A 39 5.13 7.78 15.57
C LYS A 39 6.05 6.56 15.65
N ILE A 40 6.75 6.34 16.76
CA ILE A 40 7.61 5.16 16.98
C ILE A 40 6.77 3.89 16.96
N LEU A 41 5.67 3.83 17.72
CA LEU A 41 4.78 2.67 17.74
C LEU A 41 4.17 2.39 16.37
N TYR A 42 3.70 3.43 15.68
CA TYR A 42 3.19 3.33 14.32
C TYR A 42 4.24 2.75 13.36
N ALA A 43 5.46 3.27 13.41
CA ALA A 43 6.57 2.80 12.58
C ALA A 43 6.94 1.35 12.91
N ALA A 44 7.03 0.98 14.19
CA ALA A 44 7.35 -0.37 14.63
C ALA A 44 6.29 -1.39 14.17
N VAL A 45 5.00 -1.08 14.34
CA VAL A 45 3.91 -1.95 13.86
C VAL A 45 3.91 -2.07 12.34
N SER A 46 4.12 -0.95 11.63
CA SER A 46 4.19 -0.95 10.17
C SER A 46 5.39 -1.75 9.65
N LEU A 47 6.55 -1.61 10.28
CA LEU A 47 7.77 -2.34 9.91
C LEU A 47 7.64 -3.84 10.22
N ALA A 48 7.05 -4.20 11.36
CA ALA A 48 6.76 -5.59 11.69
C ALA A 48 5.80 -6.22 10.68
N GLY A 49 4.72 -5.51 10.32
CA GLY A 49 3.79 -5.94 9.26
C GLY A 49 4.50 -6.13 7.92
N LEU A 50 5.34 -5.18 7.51
CA LEU A 50 6.12 -5.26 6.28
C LEU A 50 7.12 -6.43 6.30
N ALA A 51 7.82 -6.65 7.41
CA ALA A 51 8.76 -7.76 7.56
C ALA A 51 8.05 -9.12 7.44
N LEU A 52 6.87 -9.27 8.06
CA LEU A 52 6.03 -10.46 7.93
C LEU A 52 5.54 -10.67 6.49
N ILE A 53 5.16 -9.60 5.78
CA ILE A 53 4.79 -9.67 4.36
C ILE A 53 5.98 -10.19 3.54
N ILE A 54 7.15 -9.58 3.69
CA ILE A 54 8.35 -9.93 2.92
C ILE A 54 8.75 -11.38 3.20
N TRP A 55 8.86 -11.76 4.48
CA TRP A 55 9.24 -13.11 4.87
C TRP A 55 8.21 -14.16 4.44
N GLY A 56 6.92 -13.88 4.68
CA GLY A 56 5.82 -14.75 4.29
C GLY A 56 5.77 -14.97 2.77
N PHE A 57 5.96 -13.92 1.98
CA PHE A 57 6.00 -14.01 0.52
C PHE A 57 7.25 -14.73 0.01
N ALA A 58 8.42 -14.47 0.59
CA ALA A 58 9.65 -15.17 0.23
C ALA A 58 9.55 -16.67 0.51
N HIS A 59 9.03 -17.04 1.68
CA HIS A 59 8.82 -18.44 2.05
C HIS A 59 7.73 -19.12 1.21
N TYR A 60 6.66 -18.39 0.86
CA TYR A 60 5.65 -18.87 -0.10
C TYR A 60 6.29 -19.17 -1.47
N ARG A 61 7.13 -18.27 -2.00
CA ARG A 61 7.83 -18.50 -3.27
C ARG A 61 8.81 -19.66 -3.22
N SER A 62 9.47 -19.89 -2.09
CA SER A 62 10.47 -20.97 -1.96
C SER A 62 9.86 -22.36 -1.82
N THR A 63 8.57 -22.46 -1.45
CA THR A 63 7.89 -23.74 -1.17
C THR A 63 6.98 -24.21 -2.31
N GLY A 64 7.04 -23.53 -3.47
CA GLY A 64 6.10 -23.71 -4.57
C GLY A 64 4.93 -22.75 -4.41
N TRP A 65 4.80 -21.82 -5.35
CA TRP A 65 3.67 -20.90 -5.37
C TRP A 65 2.43 -21.53 -6.01
N ILE A 66 1.27 -20.94 -5.78
CA ILE A 66 0.00 -21.41 -6.33
C ILE A 66 -0.30 -20.55 -7.57
N ASP A 67 -0.14 -21.14 -8.75
CA ASP A 67 -0.54 -20.50 -10.00
C ASP A 67 -2.08 -20.41 -10.08
N VAL A 68 -2.60 -19.22 -10.38
CA VAL A 68 -4.04 -18.99 -10.62
C VAL A 68 -4.29 -18.79 -12.12
N TRP A 69 -3.40 -18.05 -12.79
CA TRP A 69 -3.42 -17.87 -14.22
C TRP A 69 -2.02 -17.55 -14.75
N TYR A 70 -1.82 -17.65 -16.07
CA TYR A 70 -0.53 -17.45 -16.72
C TYR A 70 -0.55 -16.18 -17.59
N PRO A 71 0.03 -15.06 -17.11
CA PRO A 71 0.05 -13.82 -17.87
C PRO A 71 0.84 -13.92 -19.17
N PRO A 72 0.28 -13.43 -20.30
CA PRO A 72 1.05 -13.30 -21.55
C PRO A 72 2.32 -12.47 -21.32
N LYS A 73 3.42 -12.80 -22.01
CA LYS A 73 4.69 -12.05 -21.88
C LYS A 73 4.52 -10.55 -22.10
N ALA A 74 3.62 -10.15 -22.98
CA ALA A 74 3.26 -8.74 -23.23
C ALA A 74 2.87 -7.99 -21.94
N MET A 75 2.16 -8.63 -21.00
CA MET A 75 1.74 -8.00 -19.74
C MET A 75 2.92 -7.63 -18.85
N LYS A 76 4.03 -8.36 -18.90
CA LYS A 76 5.26 -8.02 -18.19
C LYS A 76 5.87 -6.72 -18.74
N HIS A 77 5.90 -6.56 -20.06
CA HIS A 77 6.39 -5.35 -20.70
C HIS A 77 5.50 -4.14 -20.41
N ILE A 78 4.17 -4.32 -20.46
CA ILE A 78 3.21 -3.28 -20.06
C ILE A 78 3.44 -2.88 -18.60
N THR A 79 3.62 -3.85 -17.71
CA THR A 79 3.89 -3.59 -16.30
C THR A 79 5.16 -2.76 -16.11
N ILE A 80 6.27 -3.13 -16.76
CA ILE A 80 7.52 -2.36 -16.71
C ILE A 80 7.30 -0.92 -17.21
N ALA A 81 6.55 -0.74 -18.31
CA ALA A 81 6.25 0.59 -18.83
C ALA A 81 5.41 1.42 -17.85
N LEU A 82 4.42 0.82 -17.17
CA LEU A 82 3.57 1.48 -16.18
C LEU A 82 4.30 1.77 -14.85
N MET A 83 5.41 1.08 -14.57
CA MET A 83 6.20 1.35 -13.36
C MET A 83 6.85 2.73 -13.37
N LEU A 84 7.27 3.23 -14.54
CA LEU A 84 7.85 4.56 -14.66
C LEU A 84 6.88 5.66 -14.18
N PRO A 85 5.66 5.80 -14.74
CA PRO A 85 4.70 6.76 -14.22
C PRO A 85 4.30 6.47 -12.77
N ALA A 86 4.21 5.21 -12.34
CA ALA A 86 3.90 4.89 -10.94
C ALA A 86 4.95 5.46 -9.95
N VAL A 87 6.24 5.31 -10.26
CA VAL A 87 7.34 5.87 -9.44
C VAL A 87 7.33 7.39 -9.49
N ILE A 88 7.13 8.00 -10.68
CA ILE A 88 7.02 9.45 -10.82
C ILE A 88 5.90 10.01 -9.93
N LEU A 89 4.74 9.34 -9.89
CA LEU A 89 3.61 9.74 -9.05
C LEU A 89 3.94 9.66 -7.55
N VAL A 90 4.63 8.60 -7.11
CA VAL A 90 5.08 8.47 -5.72
C VAL A 90 6.06 9.58 -5.36
N VAL A 91 7.06 9.84 -6.18
CA VAL A 91 8.05 10.92 -5.93
C VAL A 91 7.37 12.30 -5.94
N ALA A 92 6.47 12.54 -6.89
CA ALA A 92 5.72 13.79 -7.00
C ALA A 92 4.90 14.13 -5.74
N SER A 93 4.57 13.13 -4.90
CA SER A 93 3.91 13.35 -3.62
C SER A 93 4.73 14.16 -2.61
N TYR A 94 6.06 14.14 -2.75
CA TYR A 94 6.97 14.85 -1.86
C TYR A 94 7.43 16.21 -2.41
N LEU A 95 7.33 16.42 -3.73
CA LEU A 95 7.86 17.61 -4.41
C LEU A 95 6.87 18.78 -4.50
N ARG A 96 5.58 18.56 -4.17
CA ARG A 96 4.51 19.58 -4.20
C ARG A 96 4.40 20.42 -5.50
N GLY A 97 4.85 19.88 -6.64
CA GLY A 97 4.77 20.55 -7.95
C GLY A 97 3.42 20.40 -8.67
N ARG A 98 3.38 20.65 -9.99
CA ARG A 98 2.14 20.59 -10.80
C ARG A 98 1.38 19.27 -10.66
N ILE A 99 2.06 18.14 -10.69
CA ILE A 99 1.45 16.81 -10.54
C ILE A 99 0.73 16.68 -9.19
N TYR A 100 1.35 17.18 -8.11
CA TYR A 100 0.75 17.17 -6.78
C TYR A 100 -0.54 17.99 -6.76
N ALA A 101 -0.50 19.22 -7.30
CA ALA A 101 -1.65 20.10 -7.36
C ALA A 101 -2.80 19.51 -8.18
N THR A 102 -2.50 18.93 -9.36
CA THR A 102 -3.52 18.35 -10.24
C THR A 102 -4.15 17.08 -9.67
N LEU A 103 -3.35 16.14 -9.16
CA LEU A 103 -3.85 14.84 -8.72
C LEU A 103 -4.34 14.80 -7.27
N LYS A 104 -3.96 15.82 -6.49
CA LYS A 104 -4.29 16.04 -5.07
C LYS A 104 -3.66 15.02 -4.11
N HIS A 105 -3.65 13.73 -4.50
CA HIS A 105 -3.00 12.63 -3.78
C HIS A 105 -2.20 11.74 -4.75
N PRO A 106 -1.08 12.23 -5.29
CA PRO A 106 -0.27 11.50 -6.27
C PRO A 106 0.33 10.20 -5.67
N MET A 107 0.60 10.14 -4.36
CA MET A 107 1.00 8.89 -3.67
C MET A 107 -0.01 7.76 -3.90
N LEU A 108 -1.29 8.01 -3.62
CA LEU A 108 -2.34 7.01 -3.80
C LEU A 108 -2.57 6.67 -5.27
N ALA A 109 -2.40 7.63 -6.18
CA ALA A 109 -2.46 7.35 -7.62
C ALA A 109 -1.31 6.41 -8.04
N GLY A 110 -0.09 6.68 -7.56
CA GLY A 110 1.08 5.84 -7.80
C GLY A 110 0.92 4.42 -7.26
N ILE A 111 0.47 4.26 -6.01
CA ILE A 111 0.24 2.94 -5.40
C ILE A 111 -0.84 2.14 -6.15
N LYS A 112 -1.93 2.79 -6.58
CA LYS A 112 -2.97 2.11 -7.38
C LYS A 112 -2.42 1.63 -8.73
N LEU A 113 -1.70 2.50 -9.43
CA LEU A 113 -1.11 2.14 -10.72
C LEU A 113 -0.08 1.03 -10.57
N TRP A 114 0.78 1.13 -9.56
CA TRP A 114 1.76 0.11 -9.20
C TRP A 114 1.10 -1.25 -8.92
N ALA A 115 0.10 -1.28 -8.05
CA ALA A 115 -0.60 -2.51 -7.67
C ALA A 115 -1.36 -3.12 -8.85
N ALA A 116 -2.08 -2.29 -9.62
CA ALA A 116 -2.79 -2.75 -10.81
C ALA A 116 -1.83 -3.30 -11.87
N ALA A 117 -0.71 -2.63 -12.13
CA ALA A 117 0.31 -3.12 -13.06
C ALA A 117 0.86 -4.48 -12.62
N HIS A 118 1.17 -4.65 -11.34
CA HIS A 118 1.65 -5.95 -10.84
C HIS A 118 0.61 -7.06 -10.96
N LEU A 119 -0.68 -6.77 -10.77
CA LEU A 119 -1.75 -7.75 -11.00
C LEU A 119 -1.85 -8.20 -12.46
N LEU A 120 -1.45 -7.36 -13.43
CA LEU A 120 -1.41 -7.75 -14.85
C LEU A 120 -0.31 -8.76 -15.14
N ALA A 121 0.83 -8.69 -14.44
CA ALA A 121 2.02 -9.51 -14.74
C ALA A 121 2.24 -10.70 -13.81
N ASN A 122 1.56 -10.76 -12.67
CA ASN A 122 1.74 -11.81 -11.66
C ASN A 122 0.43 -12.56 -11.43
N GLY A 123 0.37 -13.79 -11.93
CA GLY A 123 -0.84 -14.63 -11.87
C GLY A 123 -0.84 -15.67 -10.76
N ASP A 124 0.04 -15.57 -9.78
CA ASP A 124 0.05 -16.45 -8.61
C ASP A 124 -0.80 -15.88 -7.46
N LEU A 125 -1.34 -16.75 -6.60
CA LEU A 125 -2.25 -16.37 -5.52
C LEU A 125 -1.63 -15.40 -4.52
N GLY A 126 -0.37 -15.61 -4.15
CA GLY A 126 0.34 -14.75 -3.20
C GLY A 126 0.47 -13.31 -3.73
N SER A 127 0.85 -13.16 -5.00
CA SER A 127 0.93 -11.85 -5.66
C SER A 127 -0.46 -11.20 -5.76
N ILE A 128 -1.49 -11.96 -6.13
CA ILE A 128 -2.86 -11.45 -6.22
C ILE A 128 -3.34 -10.91 -4.87
N ILE A 129 -3.12 -11.66 -3.78
CA ILE A 129 -3.48 -11.22 -2.43
C ILE A 129 -2.68 -9.97 -2.04
N LEU A 130 -1.37 -9.96 -2.27
CA LEU A 130 -0.50 -8.84 -1.93
C LEU A 130 -0.93 -7.56 -2.66
N PHE A 131 -0.86 -7.56 -3.99
CA PHE A 131 -1.17 -6.37 -4.78
C PHE A 131 -2.65 -6.00 -4.73
N GLY A 132 -3.55 -6.99 -4.68
CA GLY A 132 -4.97 -6.76 -4.48
C GLY A 132 -5.29 -6.04 -3.16
N SER A 133 -4.60 -6.41 -2.07
CA SER A 133 -4.78 -5.75 -0.76
C SER A 133 -4.28 -4.29 -0.79
N PHE A 134 -3.11 -4.03 -1.38
CA PHE A 134 -2.61 -2.66 -1.55
C PHE A 134 -3.52 -1.81 -2.44
N LEU A 135 -4.05 -2.39 -3.53
CA LEU A 135 -5.01 -1.71 -4.40
C LEU A 135 -6.30 -1.38 -3.65
N GLY A 136 -6.86 -2.36 -2.93
CA GLY A 136 -8.06 -2.20 -2.11
C GLY A 136 -7.89 -1.13 -1.05
N TRP A 137 -6.78 -1.15 -0.31
CA TRP A 137 -6.45 -0.11 0.67
C TRP A 137 -6.28 1.28 0.03
N ALA A 138 -5.59 1.38 -1.10
CA ALA A 138 -5.37 2.68 -1.76
C ALA A 138 -6.69 3.27 -2.31
N VAL A 139 -7.64 2.43 -2.74
CA VAL A 139 -9.00 2.84 -3.09
C VAL A 139 -9.74 3.32 -1.84
N TYR A 140 -9.73 2.53 -0.77
CA TYR A 140 -10.34 2.88 0.51
C TYR A 140 -9.83 4.23 1.03
N ASP A 141 -8.52 4.44 1.11
CA ASP A 141 -7.97 5.68 1.66
C ASP A 141 -8.28 6.88 0.75
N ARG A 142 -8.28 6.70 -0.58
CA ARG A 142 -8.71 7.76 -1.51
C ARG A 142 -10.18 8.15 -1.31
N ILE A 143 -11.05 7.19 -1.00
CA ILE A 143 -12.46 7.47 -0.68
C ILE A 143 -12.55 8.17 0.68
N SER A 144 -11.80 7.69 1.68
CA SER A 144 -11.77 8.31 3.00
C SER A 144 -11.38 9.79 2.94
N LEU A 145 -10.38 10.14 2.12
CA LEU A 145 -9.95 11.53 1.92
C LEU A 145 -11.02 12.47 1.37
N LYS A 146 -11.99 11.97 0.59
CA LYS A 146 -13.10 12.81 0.09
C LYS A 146 -14.02 13.32 1.20
N HIS A 147 -14.04 12.64 2.35
CA HIS A 147 -14.91 12.93 3.47
C HIS A 147 -14.18 13.64 4.61
N ARG A 148 -12.90 13.98 4.42
CA ARG A 148 -12.06 14.63 5.44
C ARG A 148 -11.87 16.11 5.11
N THR A 149 -11.93 16.95 6.14
CA THR A 149 -11.73 18.41 6.07
C THR A 149 -10.39 18.86 6.65
N ASP A 150 -9.56 17.92 7.13
CA ASP A 150 -8.28 18.20 7.79
C ASP A 150 -7.09 18.28 6.82
N GLY A 151 -6.00 18.90 7.28
CA GLY A 151 -4.74 19.04 6.52
C GLY A 151 -4.25 17.68 6.02
N GLY A 152 -4.30 17.49 4.69
CA GLY A 152 -4.13 16.20 4.02
C GLY A 152 -5.26 15.89 3.01
N GLY A 153 -6.39 16.60 3.08
CA GLY A 153 -7.37 16.69 2.00
C GLY A 153 -6.81 17.45 0.78
N PRO A 154 -7.51 17.41 -0.37
CA PRO A 154 -7.13 18.25 -1.50
C PRO A 154 -6.99 19.72 -1.13
N PRO A 155 -6.15 20.49 -1.85
CA PRO A 155 -6.38 21.92 -1.94
C PRO A 155 -7.79 22.20 -2.48
#